data_AF-A0A3D4GHS0-F1
#
_entry.id   AF-A0A3D4GHS0-F1
#
_cell.length_a   1.000
_cell.length_b   1.000
_cell.length_c   1.000
_cell.angle_alpha   90.00
_cell.angle_beta   90.00
_cell.angle_gamma   90.00
#
_symmetry.space_group_name_H-M   'P 1'
#
loop_
_entity.id
_entity.type
_entity.pdbx_description
1 polymer ?
#
loop_
_entity_poly.entity_id
_entity_poly.type
_entity_poly.pdbx_seq_one_letter_code
_entity_poly.pdbx_strand_id
1 'polypeptide(L)'
;MPNVKKTKLPKKQSKSAKSKRSVSLAIDLSNWPLLYKDILKVKNPRHHVAVCCLWTERQVIETLLKDVEYNTVGNLYSGQGINAMIRNIFANPHIRVIILWGAEMSLSGHSLLMLKQKGVDETSRKIVAARGEIEKEIPDDMLEEFRKVVDVVDMRGRQATDFVAKVKELSATPIEPFSAKTRTFPKAGVTVRTMPSEQTGFRVSAPKVAKTWLNLLNEIQKYGRPKHTRYSQDNSLKEILNLTAVITDENPDDIYFPEYLPFTRVELEAYYAEILTSRQIPGVAYNYGKRMRVDLGVDQILAMKELLKTRQDSKKMVATTMDPKRDWNEVNKGDTPCLVMVLGSVQDNKFFFTAHFRSQDMVHGWPRNTFALRKLQKDIADSAGMKMGPLTMITHSAHMYADDFGLVDNLLMEHYEKELGYTPAVHFGFDPRGNVIVEVIKESEAYVWPAFAQKYKTQSIPYAVAKTLPTMPKNTGRLIRATLFEPDSGPAIKIFEGRTAQEVAWQITDWDYILEPGHMMYIGLELQKAEEAIRAGRSYTQDPA
;
A
#
# COMPACT_ATOMS: atom_id res chain seq x y z
N MET A 1 -14.98 51.03 62.59
CA MET A 1 -15.89 51.21 63.74
C MET A 1 -17.23 50.53 63.43
N PRO A 2 -17.86 49.92 64.43
CA PRO A 2 -18.43 48.57 64.31
C PRO A 2 -19.95 48.56 64.10
N ASN A 3 -20.46 47.45 63.56
CA ASN A 3 -21.82 47.02 63.87
C ASN A 3 -21.84 45.53 64.17
N VAL A 4 -22.42 45.20 65.33
CA VAL A 4 -22.35 43.91 66.01
C VAL A 4 -23.71 43.19 65.90
N LYS A 5 -23.65 41.85 65.97
CA LYS A 5 -24.71 40.87 66.31
C LYS A 5 -25.57 40.41 65.12
N LYS A 6 -25.96 39.14 64.98
CA LYS A 6 -26.22 38.10 65.98
C LYS A 6 -25.86 36.72 65.41
N THR A 7 -25.19 35.92 66.25
CA THR A 7 -25.13 34.47 66.20
C THR A 7 -26.53 33.89 66.44
N LYS A 8 -26.97 32.97 65.57
CA LYS A 8 -28.09 32.05 65.83
C LYS A 8 -27.58 30.62 65.68
N LEU A 9 -27.66 29.86 66.78
CA LEU A 9 -27.50 28.41 66.82
C LEU A 9 -28.56 27.72 65.94
N PRO A 10 -28.21 26.69 65.14
CA PRO A 10 -29.21 25.85 64.51
C PRO A 10 -29.68 24.76 65.48
N LYS A 11 -31.01 24.66 65.60
CA LYS A 11 -31.74 23.62 66.32
C LYS A 11 -31.46 22.24 65.72
N LYS A 12 -31.20 21.26 66.59
CA LYS A 12 -31.33 19.82 66.27
C LYS A 12 -32.77 19.54 65.82
N GLN A 13 -32.94 19.01 64.61
CA GLN A 13 -34.15 18.29 64.22
C GLN A 13 -33.80 16.95 63.55
N SER A 14 -34.65 15.99 63.91
CA SER A 14 -34.65 14.55 63.71
C SER A 14 -34.16 14.02 62.35
N LYS A 15 -33.36 12.95 62.44
CA LYS A 15 -33.11 11.98 61.38
C LYS A 15 -34.44 11.34 60.94
N SER A 16 -34.85 11.54 59.69
CA SER A 16 -35.67 10.55 58.98
C SER A 16 -34.79 9.89 57.92
N ALA A 17 -34.72 8.56 57.98
CA ALA A 17 -33.93 7.74 57.09
C ALA A 17 -34.52 7.80 55.68
N LYS A 18 -33.93 8.63 54.81
CA LYS A 18 -34.14 8.49 53.36
C LYS A 18 -33.27 7.33 52.88
N SER A 19 -33.97 6.24 52.55
CA SER A 19 -33.50 5.15 51.70
C SER A 19 -32.55 5.68 50.63
N LYS A 20 -31.27 5.25 50.68
CA LYS A 20 -30.33 5.42 49.59
C LYS A 20 -30.83 4.54 48.43
N ARG A 21 -31.64 5.11 47.55
CA ARG A 21 -31.71 4.65 46.16
C ARG A 21 -30.28 4.78 45.62
N SER A 22 -29.63 3.65 45.40
CA SER A 22 -28.42 3.56 44.59
C SER A 22 -28.75 4.12 43.22
N VAL A 23 -28.35 5.36 42.95
CA VAL A 23 -28.33 5.91 41.60
C VAL A 23 -27.27 5.09 40.87
N SER A 24 -27.71 4.13 40.04
CA SER A 24 -26.81 3.53 39.05
C SER A 24 -26.31 4.68 38.20
N LEU A 25 -25.04 5.05 38.35
CA LEU A 25 -24.39 5.97 37.41
C LEU A 25 -24.47 5.31 36.03
N ALA A 26 -25.42 5.77 35.22
CA ALA A 26 -25.60 5.27 33.87
C ALA A 26 -24.28 5.52 33.10
N ILE A 27 -23.80 4.49 32.40
CA ILE A 27 -22.60 4.58 31.56
C ILE A 27 -22.81 5.72 30.55
N ASP A 28 -21.90 6.71 30.55
CA ASP A 28 -21.93 7.81 29.60
C ASP A 28 -21.41 7.34 28.24
N LEU A 29 -22.26 7.47 27.22
CA LEU A 29 -22.00 7.08 25.84
C LEU A 29 -22.11 8.27 24.87
N SER A 30 -22.11 9.50 25.39
CA SER A 30 -22.28 10.73 24.59
C SER A 30 -21.24 10.89 23.48
N ASN A 31 -20.02 10.39 23.69
CA ASN A 31 -18.90 10.46 22.76
C ASN A 31 -18.55 9.10 22.12
N TRP A 32 -19.46 8.13 22.14
CA TRP A 32 -19.25 6.80 21.54
C TRP A 32 -20.00 6.68 20.20
N PRO A 33 -19.42 6.05 19.15
CA PRO A 33 -18.13 5.36 19.09
C PRO A 33 -16.91 6.30 19.15
N LEU A 34 -15.81 5.83 19.77
CA LEU A 34 -14.56 6.59 19.83
C LEU A 34 -13.86 6.62 18.47
N LEU A 35 -13.83 5.48 17.78
CA LEU A 35 -13.17 5.31 16.50
C LEU A 35 -14.21 5.01 15.44
N TYR A 36 -14.01 5.55 14.24
CA TYR A 36 -14.85 5.28 13.07
C TYR A 36 -16.33 5.69 13.24
N LYS A 37 -16.60 6.73 14.05
CA LYS A 37 -17.96 7.23 14.36
C LYS A 37 -18.78 7.57 13.10
N ASP A 38 -18.13 8.04 12.05
CA ASP A 38 -18.79 8.53 10.84
C ASP A 38 -19.23 7.39 9.90
N ILE A 39 -18.73 6.16 10.12
CA ILE A 39 -19.03 4.99 9.27
C ILE A 39 -19.76 3.85 9.99
N LEU A 40 -19.58 3.71 11.31
CA LEU A 40 -20.28 2.70 12.10
C LEU A 40 -21.78 3.00 12.13
N LYS A 41 -22.60 1.96 11.96
CA LYS A 41 -24.06 2.07 11.97
C LYS A 41 -24.60 1.69 13.34
N VAL A 42 -24.72 2.67 14.22
CA VAL A 42 -25.28 2.51 15.57
C VAL A 42 -26.81 2.56 15.51
N LYS A 43 -27.48 1.54 16.07
CA LYS A 43 -28.94 1.51 16.25
C LYS A 43 -29.33 1.76 17.70
N ASN A 44 -28.85 0.93 18.62
CA ASN A 44 -29.11 1.08 20.05
C ASN A 44 -27.81 0.93 20.87
N PRO A 45 -27.14 2.03 21.26
CA PRO A 45 -25.82 1.96 21.89
C PRO A 45 -25.79 1.25 23.25
N ARG A 46 -26.95 0.95 23.85
CA ARG A 46 -27.04 0.19 25.12
C ARG A 46 -27.36 -1.29 24.92
N HIS A 47 -27.57 -1.73 23.69
CA HIS A 47 -27.82 -3.13 23.38
C HIS A 47 -26.52 -3.96 23.44
N HIS A 48 -26.61 -5.26 23.73
CA HIS A 48 -25.41 -6.10 23.96
C HIS A 48 -24.86 -6.83 22.74
N VAL A 49 -25.66 -6.95 21.68
CA VAL A 49 -25.28 -7.59 20.41
C VAL A 49 -24.76 -6.55 19.41
N ALA A 50 -23.54 -6.73 18.91
CA ALA A 50 -22.97 -6.00 17.78
C ALA A 50 -22.75 -6.95 16.59
N VAL A 51 -22.68 -6.40 15.36
CA VAL A 51 -22.45 -7.19 14.14
C VAL A 51 -21.17 -6.74 13.46
N CYS A 52 -20.27 -7.71 13.22
CA CYS A 52 -19.10 -7.55 12.37
C CYS A 52 -19.44 -8.12 10.98
N CYS A 53 -19.53 -7.26 9.97
CA CYS A 53 -20.02 -7.60 8.63
C CYS A 53 -18.92 -7.86 7.58
N LEU A 54 -17.65 -7.94 8.00
CA LEU A 54 -16.50 -8.23 7.14
C LEU A 54 -16.46 -7.34 5.88
N TRP A 55 -16.56 -7.91 4.68
CA TRP A 55 -16.58 -7.19 3.39
C TRP A 55 -17.99 -6.94 2.85
N THR A 56 -19.04 -7.37 3.54
CA THR A 56 -20.42 -7.08 3.15
C THR A 56 -20.80 -5.65 3.50
N GLU A 57 -21.51 -4.96 2.61
CA GLU A 57 -21.93 -3.58 2.86
C GLU A 57 -22.84 -3.47 4.09
N ARG A 58 -22.53 -2.51 4.99
CA ARG A 58 -23.29 -2.27 6.23
C ARG A 58 -24.79 -2.08 6.01
N GLN A 59 -25.17 -1.44 4.91
CA GLN A 59 -26.56 -1.16 4.53
C GLN A 59 -27.35 -2.44 4.25
N VAL A 60 -26.69 -3.50 3.77
CA VAL A 60 -27.31 -4.82 3.61
C VAL A 60 -27.71 -5.36 4.98
N ILE A 61 -26.86 -5.19 5.99
CA ILE A 61 -27.15 -5.62 7.36
C ILE A 61 -28.26 -4.77 7.99
N GLU A 62 -28.24 -3.45 7.83
CA GLU A 62 -29.31 -2.57 8.32
C GLU A 62 -30.68 -2.98 7.74
N THR A 63 -30.71 -3.36 6.46
CA THR A 63 -31.93 -3.83 5.79
C THR A 63 -32.39 -5.19 6.33
N LEU A 64 -31.47 -6.14 6.49
CA LEU A 64 -31.76 -7.48 7.01
C LEU A 64 -32.25 -7.45 8.47
N LEU A 65 -31.74 -6.51 9.28
CA LEU A 65 -32.03 -6.39 10.71
C LEU A 65 -32.95 -5.20 11.05
N LYS A 66 -33.74 -4.72 10.09
CA LYS A 66 -34.64 -3.56 10.28
C LYS A 66 -35.54 -3.73 11.52
N ASP A 67 -36.05 -4.95 11.76
CA ASP A 67 -37.00 -5.28 12.83
C ASP A 67 -36.34 -5.95 14.05
N VAL A 68 -35.00 -5.97 14.12
CA VAL A 68 -34.26 -6.61 15.23
C VAL A 68 -33.40 -5.57 15.93
N GLU A 69 -33.45 -5.52 17.26
CA GLU A 69 -32.60 -4.63 18.05
C GLU A 69 -31.15 -5.13 18.07
N TYR A 70 -30.21 -4.22 17.88
CA TYR A 70 -28.77 -4.45 17.96
C TYR A 70 -28.05 -3.16 18.32
N ASN A 71 -26.77 -3.27 18.69
CA ASN A 71 -25.95 -2.15 19.09
C ASN A 71 -25.43 -1.37 17.88
N THR A 72 -24.49 -1.97 17.17
CA THR A 72 -23.81 -1.35 16.04
C THR A 72 -23.44 -2.38 14.98
N VAL A 73 -23.31 -1.94 13.74
CA VAL A 73 -22.76 -2.71 12.61
C VAL A 73 -21.48 -2.03 12.11
N GLY A 74 -20.41 -2.82 11.94
CA GLY A 74 -19.15 -2.36 11.36
C GLY A 74 -18.52 -3.41 10.45
N ASN A 75 -17.77 -2.93 9.44
CA ASN A 75 -16.90 -3.81 8.63
C ASN A 75 -15.60 -4.09 9.38
N LEU A 76 -14.97 -5.21 9.05
CA LEU A 76 -13.61 -5.53 9.50
C LEU A 76 -12.82 -6.01 8.28
N TYR A 77 -12.04 -5.10 7.69
CA TYR A 77 -11.33 -5.38 6.43
C TYR A 77 -9.94 -5.97 6.64
N SER A 78 -9.32 -5.78 7.81
CA SER A 78 -7.99 -6.32 8.14
C SER A 78 -7.93 -6.78 9.60
N GLY A 79 -6.91 -7.59 9.94
CA GLY A 79 -6.66 -8.00 11.33
C GLY A 79 -6.28 -6.83 12.23
N GLN A 80 -5.60 -5.81 11.69
CA GLN A 80 -5.24 -4.57 12.40
C GLN A 80 -6.48 -3.82 12.92
N GLY A 81 -7.61 -3.87 12.19
CA GLY A 81 -8.86 -3.25 12.62
C GLY A 81 -9.44 -3.80 13.93
N ILE A 82 -8.96 -4.95 14.41
CA ILE A 82 -9.35 -5.52 15.71
C ILE A 82 -8.94 -4.58 16.86
N ASN A 83 -7.81 -3.87 16.73
CA ASN A 83 -7.37 -2.87 17.72
C ASN A 83 -8.43 -1.78 17.94
N ALA A 84 -9.02 -1.27 16.85
CA ALA A 84 -10.07 -0.28 16.94
C ALA A 84 -11.38 -0.85 17.49
N MET A 85 -11.70 -2.10 17.15
CA MET A 85 -12.85 -2.83 17.70
C MET A 85 -12.75 -2.94 19.23
N ILE A 86 -11.61 -3.41 19.75
CA ILE A 86 -11.38 -3.54 21.20
C ILE A 86 -11.54 -2.19 21.90
N ARG A 87 -10.94 -1.12 21.37
CA ARG A 87 -11.06 0.24 21.94
C ARG A 87 -12.51 0.72 22.01
N ASN A 88 -13.29 0.52 20.94
CA ASN A 88 -14.71 0.88 20.93
C ASN A 88 -15.52 0.03 21.93
N ILE A 89 -15.19 -1.24 22.13
CA ILE A 89 -15.90 -2.13 23.06
C ILE A 89 -15.62 -1.75 24.51
N PHE A 90 -14.37 -1.48 24.89
CA PHE A 90 -14.06 -1.02 26.24
C PHE A 90 -14.63 0.36 26.56
N ALA A 91 -14.83 1.19 25.53
CA ALA A 91 -15.54 2.45 25.65
C ALA A 91 -17.07 2.28 25.74
N ASN A 92 -17.62 1.13 25.36
CA ASN A 92 -19.03 0.79 25.54
C ASN A 92 -19.21 -0.62 26.12
N PRO A 93 -19.18 -0.74 27.46
CA PRO A 93 -19.26 -2.04 28.14
C PRO A 93 -20.57 -2.82 27.93
N HIS A 94 -21.57 -2.26 27.26
CA HIS A 94 -22.79 -2.98 26.91
C HIS A 94 -22.52 -4.06 25.88
N ILE A 95 -21.53 -3.91 24.99
CA ILE A 95 -21.26 -4.91 23.95
C ILE A 95 -20.70 -6.18 24.60
N ARG A 96 -21.49 -7.26 24.56
CA ARG A 96 -21.17 -8.58 25.11
C ARG A 96 -21.09 -9.67 24.06
N VAL A 97 -21.71 -9.46 22.90
CA VAL A 97 -21.76 -10.43 21.82
C VAL A 97 -21.43 -9.75 20.50
N ILE A 98 -20.51 -10.33 19.73
CA ILE A 98 -20.20 -9.94 18.36
C ILE A 98 -20.63 -11.09 17.46
N ILE A 99 -21.57 -10.83 16.57
CA ILE A 99 -21.95 -11.78 15.52
C ILE A 99 -21.10 -11.50 14.29
N LEU A 100 -20.34 -12.49 13.86
CA LEU A 100 -19.47 -12.41 12.70
C LEU A 100 -20.20 -13.00 11.49
N TRP A 101 -20.56 -12.16 10.53
CA TRP A 101 -21.30 -12.57 9.33
C TRP A 101 -20.85 -11.76 8.11
N GLY A 102 -21.08 -12.26 6.90
CA GLY A 102 -20.73 -11.57 5.66
C GLY A 102 -19.56 -12.20 4.92
N ALA A 103 -19.13 -11.53 3.84
CA ALA A 103 -18.09 -12.01 2.95
C ALA A 103 -16.70 -11.90 3.61
N GLU A 104 -16.01 -13.02 3.75
CA GLU A 104 -14.62 -13.08 4.22
C GLU A 104 -13.67 -13.02 3.03
N MET A 105 -12.87 -11.96 2.95
CA MET A 105 -11.89 -11.78 1.86
C MET A 105 -10.46 -11.54 2.37
N SER A 106 -10.24 -11.34 3.67
CA SER A 106 -8.94 -10.96 4.23
C SER A 106 -8.50 -11.78 5.44
N LEU A 107 -9.30 -12.78 5.84
CA LEU A 107 -9.16 -13.59 7.06
C LEU A 107 -9.27 -12.78 8.34
N SER A 108 -9.82 -11.57 8.28
CA SER A 108 -9.97 -10.70 9.45
C SER A 108 -10.97 -11.26 10.47
N GLY A 109 -12.01 -11.95 10.00
CA GLY A 109 -12.93 -12.69 10.86
C GLY A 109 -12.28 -13.90 11.53
N HIS A 110 -11.42 -14.61 10.79
CA HIS A 110 -10.59 -15.68 11.37
C HIS A 110 -9.66 -15.13 12.45
N SER A 111 -9.03 -13.97 12.22
CA SER A 111 -8.21 -13.29 13.21
C SER A 111 -8.97 -12.94 14.49
N LEU A 112 -10.20 -12.43 14.38
CA LEU A 112 -11.03 -12.14 15.56
C LEU A 112 -11.35 -13.41 16.37
N LEU A 113 -11.65 -14.52 15.68
CA LEU A 113 -11.91 -15.81 16.32
C LEU A 113 -10.66 -16.39 17.00
N MET A 114 -9.50 -16.31 16.33
CA MET A 114 -8.24 -16.77 16.91
C MET A 114 -7.81 -15.91 18.09
N LEU A 115 -8.04 -14.60 18.07
CA LEU A 115 -7.81 -13.76 19.25
C LEU A 115 -8.67 -14.22 20.43
N LYS A 116 -9.98 -14.45 20.20
CA LYS A 116 -10.89 -14.96 21.24
C LYS A 116 -10.40 -16.31 21.80
N GLN A 117 -10.01 -17.23 20.93
CA GLN A 117 -9.66 -18.61 21.30
C GLN A 117 -8.25 -18.75 21.88
N LYS A 118 -7.25 -18.21 21.19
CA LYS A 118 -5.81 -18.44 21.43
C LYS A 118 -5.06 -17.24 21.97
N GLY A 119 -5.60 -16.03 21.84
CA GLY A 119 -4.94 -14.81 22.28
C GLY A 119 -3.84 -14.36 21.31
N VAL A 120 -2.79 -13.74 21.87
CA VAL A 120 -1.64 -13.20 21.15
C VAL A 120 -0.36 -13.88 21.62
N ASP A 121 0.65 -13.90 20.76
CA ASP A 121 2.01 -14.31 21.12
C ASP A 121 2.60 -13.37 22.18
N GLU A 122 3.24 -13.92 23.21
CA GLU A 122 3.70 -13.16 24.39
C GLU A 122 4.76 -12.10 24.05
N THR A 123 5.58 -12.34 23.03
CA THR A 123 6.69 -11.44 22.68
C THR A 123 6.28 -10.47 21.57
N SER A 124 5.74 -10.99 20.49
CA SER A 124 5.42 -10.20 19.29
C SER A 124 4.04 -9.57 19.30
N ARG A 125 3.14 -10.00 20.20
CA ARG A 125 1.72 -9.62 20.24
C ARG A 125 0.95 -9.85 18.93
N LYS A 126 1.49 -10.67 18.03
CA LYS A 126 0.80 -11.17 16.84
C LYS A 126 -0.31 -12.14 17.27
N ILE A 127 -1.46 -12.10 16.61
CA ILE A 127 -2.58 -13.00 16.92
C ILE A 127 -2.17 -14.43 16.56
N VAL A 128 -2.26 -15.35 17.53
CA VAL A 128 -1.76 -16.72 17.36
C VAL A 128 -2.54 -17.45 16.27
N ALA A 129 -1.83 -18.03 15.30
CA ALA A 129 -2.40 -18.76 14.15
C ALA A 129 -3.38 -17.91 13.29
N ALA A 130 -3.17 -16.59 13.26
CA ALA A 130 -4.00 -15.63 12.52
C ALA A 130 -3.19 -14.42 12.07
N ARG A 131 -3.84 -13.49 11.36
CA ARG A 131 -3.24 -12.22 10.93
C ARG A 131 -3.50 -11.10 11.93
N GLY A 132 -2.65 -10.09 11.90
CA GLY A 132 -2.79 -8.90 12.74
C GLY A 132 -2.04 -9.03 14.05
N GLU A 133 -1.76 -7.88 14.63
CA GLU A 133 -1.09 -7.72 15.91
C GLU A 133 -1.92 -6.79 16.78
N ILE A 134 -1.88 -6.99 18.09
CA ILE A 134 -2.53 -6.10 19.03
C ILE A 134 -1.52 -5.09 19.57
N GLU A 135 -1.84 -3.82 19.41
CA GLU A 135 -1.04 -2.68 19.89
C GLU A 135 -0.78 -2.79 21.39
N LYS A 136 0.43 -2.42 21.82
CA LYS A 136 0.88 -2.46 23.23
C LYS A 136 0.11 -1.50 24.14
N GLU A 137 -0.53 -0.48 23.56
CA GLU A 137 -1.38 0.47 24.26
C GLU A 137 -2.66 -0.19 24.82
N ILE A 138 -3.00 -1.40 24.36
CA ILE A 138 -4.04 -2.25 24.95
C ILE A 138 -3.34 -3.25 25.89
N PRO A 139 -3.45 -3.10 27.23
CA PRO A 139 -2.78 -3.99 28.18
C PRO A 139 -3.22 -5.46 28.07
N ASP A 140 -2.34 -6.39 28.44
CA ASP A 140 -2.61 -7.84 28.35
C ASP A 140 -3.79 -8.29 29.21
N ASP A 141 -3.95 -7.72 30.41
CA ASP A 141 -5.09 -7.98 31.28
C ASP A 141 -6.42 -7.54 30.64
N MET A 142 -6.41 -6.50 29.81
CA MET A 142 -7.56 -6.06 29.03
C MET A 142 -7.85 -7.00 27.86
N LEU A 143 -6.83 -7.60 27.23
CA LEU A 143 -7.03 -8.62 26.21
C LEU A 143 -7.68 -9.88 26.80
N GLU A 144 -7.20 -10.35 27.95
CA GLU A 144 -7.80 -11.49 28.64
C GLU A 144 -9.22 -11.19 29.13
N GLU A 145 -9.48 -9.98 29.60
CA GLU A 145 -10.84 -9.56 29.94
C GLU A 145 -11.75 -9.57 28.71
N PHE A 146 -11.33 -8.97 27.58
CA PHE A 146 -12.09 -9.02 26.33
C PHE A 146 -12.44 -10.45 25.93
N ARG A 147 -11.44 -11.35 25.94
CA ARG A 147 -11.62 -12.78 25.64
C ARG A 147 -12.58 -13.46 26.60
N LYS A 148 -12.66 -13.02 27.85
CA LYS A 148 -13.57 -13.58 28.86
C LYS A 148 -15.00 -13.04 28.75
N VAL A 149 -15.17 -11.74 28.51
CA VAL A 149 -16.45 -11.06 28.68
C VAL A 149 -17.23 -10.85 27.39
N VAL A 150 -16.56 -10.90 26.23
CA VAL A 150 -17.17 -10.69 24.91
C VAL A 150 -17.17 -11.98 24.12
N ASP A 151 -18.34 -12.49 23.76
CA ASP A 151 -18.48 -13.68 22.91
C ASP A 151 -18.48 -13.32 21.44
N VAL A 152 -17.81 -14.15 20.64
CA VAL A 152 -17.76 -14.01 19.18
C VAL A 152 -18.46 -15.22 18.58
N VAL A 153 -19.59 -14.98 17.92
CA VAL A 153 -20.43 -16.01 17.30
C VAL A 153 -20.12 -16.06 15.80
N ASP A 154 -19.47 -17.13 15.35
CA ASP A 154 -19.15 -17.32 13.94
C ASP A 154 -20.40 -17.77 13.16
N MET A 155 -20.87 -16.90 12.26
CA MET A 155 -21.96 -17.17 11.33
C MET A 155 -21.47 -17.02 9.88
N ARG A 156 -20.16 -16.99 9.62
CA ARG A 156 -19.62 -16.91 8.25
C ARG A 156 -20.07 -18.11 7.43
N GLY A 157 -20.36 -17.87 6.15
CA GLY A 157 -20.86 -18.89 5.23
C GLY A 157 -22.33 -19.32 5.46
N ARG A 158 -23.01 -18.83 6.50
CA ARG A 158 -24.43 -19.09 6.75
C ARG A 158 -25.34 -18.19 5.91
N GLN A 159 -26.53 -18.67 5.60
CA GLN A 159 -27.53 -17.90 4.85
C GLN A 159 -28.03 -16.70 5.66
N ALA A 160 -28.55 -15.68 4.95
CA ALA A 160 -29.07 -14.47 5.59
C ALA A 160 -30.24 -14.75 6.55
N THR A 161 -31.09 -15.74 6.24
CA THR A 161 -32.20 -16.17 7.11
C THR A 161 -31.71 -16.72 8.45
N ASP A 162 -30.71 -17.59 8.42
CA ASP A 162 -30.06 -18.13 9.63
C ASP A 162 -29.41 -17.02 10.46
N PHE A 163 -28.76 -16.07 9.78
CA PHE A 163 -28.14 -14.91 10.42
C PHE A 163 -29.17 -14.06 11.16
N VAL A 164 -30.25 -13.66 10.50
CA VAL A 164 -31.32 -12.86 11.12
C VAL A 164 -31.95 -13.60 12.30
N ALA A 165 -32.22 -14.90 12.14
CA ALA A 165 -32.75 -15.74 13.21
C ALA A 165 -31.80 -15.77 14.42
N LYS A 166 -30.50 -15.93 14.18
CA LYS A 166 -29.49 -15.97 15.25
C LYS A 166 -29.32 -14.63 15.96
N VAL A 167 -29.36 -13.51 15.23
CA VAL A 167 -29.33 -12.18 15.86
C VAL A 167 -30.57 -12.01 16.74
N LYS A 168 -31.75 -12.37 16.26
CA LYS A 168 -33.00 -12.29 17.03
C LYS A 168 -32.95 -13.16 18.30
N GLU A 169 -32.43 -14.37 18.20
CA GLU A 169 -32.21 -15.28 19.34
C GLU A 169 -31.31 -14.62 20.40
N LEU A 170 -30.16 -14.09 19.98
CA LEU A 170 -29.17 -13.48 20.89
C LEU A 170 -29.63 -12.12 21.45
N SER A 171 -30.47 -11.39 20.72
CA SER A 171 -31.07 -10.13 21.19
C SER A 171 -32.22 -10.35 22.17
N ALA A 172 -32.81 -11.54 22.23
CA ALA A 172 -33.99 -11.80 23.08
C ALA A 172 -33.70 -11.79 24.58
N THR A 173 -32.46 -12.12 24.99
CA THR A 173 -32.05 -12.17 26.39
C THR A 173 -31.05 -11.04 26.67
N PRO A 174 -31.42 -10.00 27.45
CA PRO A 174 -30.50 -8.93 27.82
C PRO A 174 -29.30 -9.45 28.60
N ILE A 175 -28.11 -8.95 28.24
CA ILE A 175 -26.88 -9.22 28.99
C ILE A 175 -26.38 -7.91 29.59
N GLU A 176 -26.20 -7.89 30.90
CA GLU A 176 -25.70 -6.72 31.61
C GLU A 176 -24.29 -6.30 31.14
N PRO A 177 -23.97 -5.00 31.20
CA PRO A 177 -22.64 -4.50 30.86
C PRO A 177 -21.56 -5.18 31.70
N PHE A 178 -20.40 -5.48 31.09
CA PHE A 178 -19.30 -6.13 31.83
C PHE A 178 -18.55 -5.18 32.77
N SER A 179 -18.81 -3.88 32.70
CA SER A 179 -18.22 -2.86 33.55
C SER A 179 -19.19 -1.69 33.73
N ALA A 180 -19.19 -1.09 34.93
CA ALA A 180 -19.93 0.15 35.21
C ALA A 180 -19.20 1.42 34.72
N LYS A 181 -17.95 1.29 34.24
CA LYS A 181 -17.12 2.40 33.75
C LYS A 181 -16.61 2.11 32.34
N THR A 182 -16.59 3.15 31.52
CA THR A 182 -15.90 3.16 30.22
C THR A 182 -14.39 3.15 30.44
N ARG A 183 -13.65 2.47 29.57
CA ARG A 183 -12.19 2.49 29.52
C ARG A 183 -11.73 2.89 28.12
N THR A 184 -10.66 3.68 28.06
CA THR A 184 -10.10 4.17 26.80
C THR A 184 -8.62 3.86 26.77
N PHE A 185 -8.12 3.55 25.58
CA PHE A 185 -6.71 3.27 25.32
C PHE A 185 -6.26 4.16 24.17
N PRO A 186 -5.11 4.86 24.30
CA PRO A 186 -4.60 5.67 23.21
C PRO A 186 -4.30 4.78 21.99
N LYS A 187 -4.34 5.36 20.79
CA LYS A 187 -3.74 4.73 19.60
C LYS A 187 -2.22 4.74 19.74
N ALA A 188 -1.53 3.78 19.12
CA ALA A 188 -0.10 3.86 18.95
C ALA A 188 0.28 5.22 18.36
N GLY A 189 1.15 5.95 19.06
CA GLY A 189 1.58 7.28 18.63
C GLY A 189 2.47 7.16 17.41
N VAL A 190 1.93 7.37 16.20
CA VAL A 190 2.77 7.35 15.01
C VAL A 190 3.39 8.72 14.79
N THR A 191 4.71 8.80 14.96
CA THR A 191 5.46 9.98 14.53
C THR A 191 5.59 9.93 13.02
N VAL A 192 4.71 10.63 12.30
CA VAL A 192 4.81 10.76 10.85
C VAL A 192 5.94 11.73 10.53
N ARG A 193 7.12 11.20 10.19
CA ARG A 193 8.18 11.98 9.52
C ARG A 193 7.99 11.85 8.01
N THR A 194 8.10 12.96 7.30
CA THR A 194 8.05 12.98 5.84
C THR A 194 9.31 13.66 5.34
N MET A 195 10.04 13.01 4.45
CA MET A 195 11.19 13.61 3.79
C MET A 195 10.71 14.55 2.67
N PRO A 196 11.48 15.60 2.31
CA PRO A 196 11.18 16.39 1.12
C PRO A 196 11.15 15.50 -0.14
N SER A 197 10.16 15.72 -1.00
CA SER A 197 9.95 14.96 -2.24
C SER A 197 9.18 15.78 -3.27
N GLU A 198 9.18 15.30 -4.51
CA GLU A 198 8.24 15.69 -5.54
C GLU A 198 6.77 15.52 -5.08
N GLN A 199 5.85 16.23 -5.72
CA GLN A 199 4.44 16.18 -5.31
C GLN A 199 3.69 14.99 -5.91
N THR A 200 4.12 14.51 -7.07
CA THR A 200 3.43 13.48 -7.84
C THR A 200 4.35 12.89 -8.91
N GLY A 201 4.01 11.70 -9.44
CA GLY A 201 4.73 11.08 -10.55
C GLY A 201 5.84 10.12 -10.13
N PHE A 202 5.75 9.58 -8.91
CA PHE A 202 6.70 8.62 -8.36
C PHE A 202 6.75 7.36 -9.22
N ARG A 203 7.93 6.76 -9.35
CA ARG A 203 8.12 5.53 -10.12
C ARG A 203 8.88 4.49 -9.30
N VAL A 204 8.36 3.26 -9.29
CA VAL A 204 9.09 2.08 -8.80
C VAL A 204 9.09 0.99 -9.85
N SER A 205 10.12 0.16 -9.88
CA SER A 205 10.23 -0.96 -10.81
C SER A 205 10.97 -2.12 -10.15
N ALA A 206 10.54 -3.36 -10.41
CA ALA A 206 11.31 -4.55 -10.10
C ALA A 206 10.86 -5.74 -10.97
N PRO A 207 11.65 -6.83 -11.06
CA PRO A 207 11.28 -8.02 -11.82
C PRO A 207 10.01 -8.72 -11.30
N LYS A 208 9.88 -8.84 -9.97
CA LYS A 208 8.83 -9.63 -9.32
C LYS A 208 7.85 -8.73 -8.56
N VAL A 209 6.59 -9.11 -8.52
CA VAL A 209 5.50 -8.38 -7.85
C VAL A 209 5.84 -8.12 -6.39
N ALA A 210 6.32 -9.13 -5.66
CA ALA A 210 6.65 -9.01 -4.24
C ALA A 210 7.82 -8.04 -3.98
N LYS A 211 8.79 -7.94 -4.90
CA LYS A 211 9.89 -6.98 -4.82
C LYS A 211 9.42 -5.56 -5.13
N THR A 212 8.63 -5.38 -6.18
CA THR A 212 8.02 -4.08 -6.52
C THR A 212 7.14 -3.57 -5.38
N TRP A 213 6.45 -4.49 -4.67
CA TRP A 213 5.64 -4.18 -3.49
C TRP A 213 6.46 -3.63 -2.32
N LEU A 214 7.61 -4.22 -2.00
CA LEU A 214 8.50 -3.65 -0.98
C LEU A 214 9.04 -2.28 -1.39
N ASN A 215 9.40 -2.11 -2.68
CA ASN A 215 9.86 -0.83 -3.21
C ASN A 215 8.80 0.28 -3.08
N LEU A 216 7.54 0.03 -3.46
CA LEU A 216 6.49 1.04 -3.28
C LEU A 216 6.16 1.32 -1.82
N LEU A 217 6.22 0.31 -0.94
CA LEU A 217 5.99 0.53 0.49
C LEU A 217 7.08 1.41 1.09
N ASN A 218 8.35 1.18 0.71
CA ASN A 218 9.47 2.03 1.10
C ASN A 218 9.31 3.48 0.61
N GLU A 219 8.89 3.67 -0.65
CA GLU A 219 8.61 5.00 -1.20
C GLU A 219 7.51 5.74 -0.44
N ILE A 220 6.36 5.08 -0.19
CA ILE A 220 5.26 5.67 0.57
C ILE A 220 5.69 5.93 2.02
N GLN A 221 6.51 5.07 2.62
CA GLN A 221 6.98 5.26 3.98
C GLN A 221 7.89 6.49 4.11
N LYS A 222 8.80 6.72 3.16
CA LYS A 222 9.71 7.89 3.16
C LYS A 222 9.00 9.19 2.79
N TYR A 223 8.17 9.16 1.74
CA TYR A 223 7.71 10.37 1.04
C TYR A 223 6.19 10.55 1.02
N GLY A 224 5.43 9.55 1.49
CA GLY A 224 3.98 9.65 1.57
C GLY A 224 3.56 10.78 2.50
N ARG A 225 2.69 11.65 1.99
CA ARG A 225 2.22 12.82 2.72
C ARG A 225 1.09 12.42 3.66
N PRO A 226 1.09 12.89 4.92
CA PRO A 226 -0.02 12.65 5.83
C PRO A 226 -1.29 13.30 5.29
N LYS A 227 -2.37 12.53 5.24
CA LYS A 227 -3.70 13.02 4.87
C LYS A 227 -4.73 12.41 5.81
N HIS A 228 -5.77 13.18 6.10
CA HIS A 228 -6.92 12.67 6.84
C HIS A 228 -7.83 11.90 5.88
N THR A 229 -8.31 10.73 6.30
CA THR A 229 -9.23 9.94 5.50
C THR A 229 -10.65 10.53 5.55
N ARG A 230 -11.50 10.16 4.59
CA ARG A 230 -12.95 10.47 4.63
C ARG A 230 -13.67 9.77 5.81
N TYR A 231 -13.06 8.73 6.39
CA TYR A 231 -13.72 7.79 7.30
C TYR A 231 -13.61 8.17 8.79
N SER A 232 -12.67 9.05 9.17
CA SER A 232 -12.70 9.82 10.42
C SER A 232 -11.62 10.91 10.43
N GLN A 233 -11.82 11.96 11.23
CA GLN A 233 -10.81 12.99 11.52
C GLN A 233 -9.55 12.42 12.22
N ASP A 234 -9.67 11.26 12.88
CA ASP A 234 -8.60 10.62 13.65
C ASP A 234 -7.91 9.45 12.92
N ASN A 235 -8.21 9.27 11.63
CA ASN A 235 -7.58 8.25 10.80
C ASN A 235 -6.71 8.92 9.74
N SER A 236 -5.40 8.88 9.99
CA SER A 236 -4.37 9.36 9.08
C SER A 236 -3.97 8.25 8.10
N LEU A 237 -3.58 8.64 6.91
CA LEU A 237 -2.91 7.78 5.94
C LEU A 237 -1.68 8.51 5.41
N LYS A 238 -0.76 7.76 4.80
CA LYS A 238 0.29 8.30 3.94
C LYS A 238 -0.14 8.11 2.49
N GLU A 239 -0.06 9.16 1.68
CA GLU A 239 -0.47 9.14 0.26
C GLU A 239 0.67 9.62 -0.65
N ILE A 240 0.82 8.93 -1.78
CA ILE A 240 1.57 9.37 -2.94
C ILE A 240 0.63 9.49 -4.14
N LEU A 241 0.78 10.56 -4.92
CA LEU A 241 -0.03 10.78 -6.12
C LEU A 241 0.64 10.30 -7.41
N ASN A 242 -0.13 9.61 -8.25
CA ASN A 242 0.31 9.08 -9.55
C ASN A 242 1.56 8.17 -9.44
N LEU A 243 1.54 7.23 -8.50
CA LEU A 243 2.57 6.21 -8.38
C LEU A 243 2.51 5.27 -9.59
N THR A 244 3.61 5.15 -10.32
CA THR A 244 3.79 4.22 -11.44
C THR A 244 4.68 3.06 -11.00
N ALA A 245 4.08 1.88 -10.80
CA ALA A 245 4.79 0.66 -10.46
C ALA A 245 4.92 -0.25 -11.69
N VAL A 246 6.14 -0.66 -12.03
CA VAL A 246 6.43 -1.51 -13.19
C VAL A 246 6.93 -2.88 -12.73
N ILE A 247 6.33 -3.95 -13.27
CA ILE A 247 6.71 -5.33 -13.01
C ILE A 247 7.22 -5.91 -14.32
N THR A 248 8.52 -6.22 -14.39
CA THR A 248 9.16 -6.55 -15.67
C THR A 248 9.15 -8.03 -16.02
N ASP A 249 9.19 -8.93 -15.03
CA ASP A 249 9.46 -10.36 -15.27
C ASP A 249 8.79 -11.32 -14.28
N GLU A 250 7.57 -11.03 -13.83
CA GLU A 250 6.79 -11.99 -13.04
C GLU A 250 6.18 -13.05 -13.98
N ASN A 251 6.38 -14.34 -13.66
CA ASN A 251 5.79 -15.47 -14.40
C ASN A 251 4.48 -15.90 -13.71
N PRO A 252 3.29 -15.77 -14.34
CA PRO A 252 2.02 -16.14 -13.71
C PRO A 252 1.81 -17.64 -13.51
N ASP A 253 2.59 -18.48 -14.19
CA ASP A 253 2.55 -19.94 -14.02
C ASP A 253 3.47 -20.40 -12.88
N ASP A 254 4.47 -19.59 -12.53
CA ASP A 254 5.43 -19.84 -11.45
C ASP A 254 5.78 -18.53 -10.75
N ILE A 255 4.85 -18.07 -9.91
CA ILE A 255 4.97 -16.78 -9.23
C ILE A 255 6.00 -16.82 -8.09
N TYR A 256 6.81 -15.77 -7.98
CA TYR A 256 7.63 -15.53 -6.79
C TYR A 256 6.72 -15.13 -5.61
N PHE A 257 6.60 -16.02 -4.64
CA PHE A 257 5.66 -15.87 -3.51
C PHE A 257 6.39 -16.06 -2.17
N PRO A 258 7.08 -15.03 -1.69
CA PRO A 258 7.76 -15.09 -0.40
C PRO A 258 6.76 -15.05 0.76
N GLU A 259 7.18 -15.56 1.92
CA GLU A 259 6.34 -15.72 3.11
C GLU A 259 5.84 -14.40 3.71
N TYR A 260 6.53 -13.29 3.42
CA TYR A 260 6.18 -11.97 3.92
C TYR A 260 4.97 -11.33 3.22
N LEU A 261 4.44 -11.95 2.16
CA LEU A 261 3.21 -11.48 1.53
C LEU A 261 2.03 -11.56 2.51
N PRO A 262 1.12 -10.57 2.52
CA PRO A 262 0.05 -10.49 3.53
C PRO A 262 -1.13 -11.44 3.21
N PHE A 263 -0.92 -12.46 2.36
CA PHE A 263 -1.92 -13.43 1.96
C PHE A 263 -1.29 -14.77 1.57
N THR A 264 -2.09 -15.83 1.62
CA THR A 264 -1.68 -17.17 1.20
C THR A 264 -1.90 -17.38 -0.31
N ARG A 265 -1.23 -18.38 -0.89
CA ARG A 265 -1.46 -18.77 -2.30
C ARG A 265 -2.92 -19.16 -2.56
N VAL A 266 -3.55 -19.87 -1.62
CA VAL A 266 -4.97 -20.26 -1.73
C VAL A 266 -5.89 -19.04 -1.82
N GLU A 267 -5.64 -18.01 -1.01
CA GLU A 267 -6.40 -16.76 -1.11
C GLU A 267 -6.17 -16.04 -2.43
N LEU A 268 -4.93 -16.04 -2.94
CA LEU A 268 -4.64 -15.45 -4.24
C LEU A 268 -5.37 -16.18 -5.37
N GLU A 269 -5.36 -17.51 -5.34
CA GLU A 269 -6.06 -18.35 -6.31
C GLU A 269 -7.57 -18.10 -6.31
N ALA A 270 -8.17 -17.97 -5.14
CA ALA A 270 -9.57 -17.57 -5.01
C ALA A 270 -9.81 -16.15 -5.58
N TYR A 271 -8.88 -15.22 -5.30
CA TYR A 271 -8.97 -13.83 -5.75
C TYR A 271 -8.87 -13.67 -7.27
N TYR A 272 -8.18 -14.58 -7.97
CA TYR A 272 -8.12 -14.56 -9.44
C TYR A 272 -9.50 -14.54 -10.10
N ALA A 273 -10.49 -15.21 -9.52
CA ALA A 273 -11.84 -15.21 -10.06
C ALA A 273 -12.44 -13.79 -10.11
N GLU A 274 -12.07 -12.89 -9.20
CA GLU A 274 -12.60 -11.53 -9.12
C GLU A 274 -12.18 -10.63 -10.29
N ILE A 275 -11.06 -10.95 -10.95
CA ILE A 275 -10.55 -10.20 -12.11
C ILE A 275 -10.78 -10.97 -13.42
N LEU A 276 -10.55 -12.29 -13.42
CA LEU A 276 -10.59 -13.08 -14.65
C LEU A 276 -12.00 -13.52 -15.08
N THR A 277 -13.00 -13.43 -14.19
CA THR A 277 -14.36 -13.91 -14.45
C THR A 277 -15.42 -12.86 -14.12
N SER A 278 -16.68 -13.12 -14.48
CA SER A 278 -17.82 -12.28 -14.09
C SER A 278 -18.47 -12.71 -12.76
N ARG A 279 -17.84 -13.62 -12.01
CA ARG A 279 -18.35 -14.10 -10.72
C ARG A 279 -18.42 -12.95 -9.72
N GLN A 280 -19.59 -12.74 -9.12
CA GLN A 280 -19.79 -11.74 -8.05
C GLN A 280 -20.01 -12.43 -6.71
N ILE A 281 -19.29 -11.98 -5.68
CA ILE A 281 -19.54 -12.40 -4.29
C ILE A 281 -20.78 -11.65 -3.79
N PRO A 282 -21.82 -12.35 -3.29
CA PRO A 282 -23.01 -11.72 -2.74
C PRO A 282 -22.68 -10.72 -1.62
N GLY A 283 -23.25 -9.51 -1.70
CA GLY A 283 -23.12 -8.46 -0.68
C GLY A 283 -21.85 -7.60 -0.77
N VAL A 284 -20.96 -7.85 -1.74
CA VAL A 284 -19.83 -6.96 -2.06
C VAL A 284 -20.29 -5.90 -3.09
N ALA A 285 -19.86 -4.65 -2.89
CA ALA A 285 -20.32 -3.48 -3.65
C ALA A 285 -20.13 -3.62 -5.18
N TYR A 286 -18.99 -4.16 -5.61
CA TYR A 286 -18.69 -4.40 -7.03
C TYR A 286 -17.65 -5.51 -7.23
N ASN A 287 -17.49 -5.94 -8.49
CA ASN A 287 -16.49 -6.90 -8.93
C ASN A 287 -15.86 -6.43 -10.25
N TYR A 288 -14.52 -6.45 -10.37
CA TYR A 288 -13.82 -5.90 -11.53
C TYR A 288 -14.08 -6.69 -12.81
N GLY A 289 -13.97 -8.02 -12.76
CA GLY A 289 -14.13 -8.86 -13.94
C GLY A 289 -15.56 -8.79 -14.50
N LYS A 290 -16.59 -8.71 -13.64
CA LYS A 290 -17.98 -8.48 -14.03
C LYS A 290 -18.19 -7.14 -14.71
N ARG A 291 -17.56 -6.06 -14.22
CA ARG A 291 -17.59 -4.74 -14.89
C ARG A 291 -16.98 -4.79 -16.29
N MET A 292 -15.86 -5.49 -16.45
CA MET A 292 -15.17 -5.59 -17.73
C MET A 292 -15.85 -6.54 -18.74
N ARG A 293 -16.68 -7.49 -18.27
CA ARG A 293 -17.27 -8.55 -19.12
C ARG A 293 -18.76 -8.40 -19.38
N VAL A 294 -19.52 -7.84 -18.42
CA VAL A 294 -20.99 -7.95 -18.41
C VAL A 294 -21.67 -6.62 -18.14
N ASP A 295 -21.35 -5.92 -17.04
CA ASP A 295 -22.19 -4.80 -16.56
C ASP A 295 -22.30 -3.63 -17.55
N LEU A 296 -21.31 -3.46 -18.43
CA LEU A 296 -21.29 -2.39 -19.44
C LEU A 296 -21.84 -2.83 -20.82
N GLY A 297 -22.45 -4.03 -20.89
CA GLY A 297 -23.10 -4.54 -22.11
C GLY A 297 -22.14 -5.07 -23.19
N VAL A 298 -20.84 -5.13 -22.91
CA VAL A 298 -19.81 -5.65 -23.82
C VAL A 298 -18.76 -6.43 -23.04
N ASP A 299 -18.35 -7.58 -23.57
CA ASP A 299 -17.17 -8.29 -23.05
C ASP A 299 -15.91 -7.64 -23.62
N GLN A 300 -15.39 -6.67 -22.88
CA GLN A 300 -14.26 -5.84 -23.30
C GLN A 300 -12.96 -6.64 -23.36
N ILE A 301 -12.78 -7.64 -22.50
CA ILE A 301 -11.58 -8.49 -22.52
C ILE A 301 -11.63 -9.46 -23.70
N LEU A 302 -12.78 -10.06 -24.00
CA LEU A 302 -12.93 -10.85 -25.23
C LEU A 302 -12.65 -9.99 -26.47
N ALA A 303 -13.20 -8.77 -26.52
CA ALA A 303 -12.94 -7.84 -27.61
C ALA A 303 -11.44 -7.49 -27.74
N MET A 304 -10.72 -7.31 -26.62
CA MET A 304 -9.26 -7.11 -26.64
C MET A 304 -8.52 -8.33 -27.19
N LYS A 305 -8.89 -9.56 -26.81
CA LYS A 305 -8.28 -10.80 -27.32
C LYS A 305 -8.45 -10.94 -28.83
N GLU A 306 -9.66 -10.72 -29.33
CA GLU A 306 -9.93 -10.80 -30.79
C GLU A 306 -9.23 -9.69 -31.56
N LEU A 307 -9.13 -8.49 -30.99
CA LEU A 307 -8.38 -7.40 -31.58
C LEU A 307 -6.88 -7.70 -31.63
N LEU A 308 -6.33 -8.33 -30.58
CA LEU A 308 -4.92 -8.72 -30.54
C LEU A 308 -4.56 -9.74 -31.63
N LYS A 309 -5.44 -10.72 -31.89
CA LYS A 309 -5.24 -11.72 -32.95
C LYS A 309 -5.28 -11.11 -34.35
N THR A 310 -6.16 -10.13 -34.57
CA THR A 310 -6.46 -9.62 -35.92
C THR A 310 -5.69 -8.35 -36.27
N ARG A 311 -5.36 -7.51 -35.28
CA ARG A 311 -4.75 -6.18 -35.45
C ARG A 311 -3.85 -5.82 -34.25
N GLN A 312 -2.69 -6.46 -34.17
CA GLN A 312 -1.73 -6.34 -33.07
C GLN A 312 -1.34 -4.88 -32.73
N ASP A 313 -1.14 -4.02 -33.75
CA ASP A 313 -0.74 -2.61 -33.56
C ASP A 313 -1.90 -1.66 -33.19
N SER A 314 -3.08 -2.20 -32.92
CA SER A 314 -4.28 -1.40 -32.63
C SER A 314 -4.15 -0.69 -31.28
N LYS A 315 -4.24 0.65 -31.30
CA LYS A 315 -4.27 1.50 -30.09
C LYS A 315 -5.64 1.51 -29.38
N LYS A 316 -6.51 0.56 -29.71
CA LYS A 316 -7.92 0.50 -29.25
C LYS A 316 -8.18 -0.56 -28.18
N MET A 317 -7.15 -1.30 -27.74
CA MET A 317 -7.29 -2.31 -26.70
C MET A 317 -7.45 -1.64 -25.34
N VAL A 318 -8.69 -1.47 -24.90
CA VAL A 318 -9.06 -0.85 -23.63
C VAL A 318 -10.26 -1.57 -23.02
N ALA A 319 -10.24 -1.75 -21.71
CA ALA A 319 -11.42 -2.13 -20.93
C ALA A 319 -11.57 -1.18 -19.73
N THR A 320 -12.79 -0.73 -19.46
CA THR A 320 -13.12 0.15 -18.34
C THR A 320 -14.02 -0.56 -17.33
N THR A 321 -13.98 -0.11 -16.08
CA THR A 321 -14.84 -0.61 -15.01
C THR A 321 -15.87 0.42 -14.54
N MET A 322 -15.62 1.69 -14.81
CA MET A 322 -16.48 2.79 -14.36
C MET A 322 -17.72 2.92 -15.24
N ASP A 323 -18.86 3.04 -14.58
CA ASP A 323 -20.12 3.51 -15.15
C ASP A 323 -20.41 4.87 -14.51
N PRO A 324 -20.10 6.00 -15.18
CA PRO A 324 -20.26 7.32 -14.58
C PRO A 324 -21.66 7.58 -14.05
N LYS A 325 -22.70 7.11 -14.73
CA LYS A 325 -24.08 7.35 -14.30
C LYS A 325 -24.40 6.57 -13.03
N ARG A 326 -24.04 5.29 -12.98
CA ARG A 326 -24.25 4.45 -11.79
C ARG A 326 -23.37 4.91 -10.63
N ASP A 327 -22.08 5.11 -10.87
CA ASP A 327 -21.09 5.30 -9.81
C ASP A 327 -21.18 6.68 -9.14
N TRP A 328 -21.55 7.74 -9.87
CA TRP A 328 -21.79 9.07 -9.26
C TRP A 328 -23.05 9.09 -8.37
N ASN A 329 -24.07 8.30 -8.70
CA ASN A 329 -25.27 8.19 -7.87
C ASN A 329 -25.02 7.48 -6.54
N GLU A 330 -23.99 6.63 -6.47
CA GLU A 330 -23.61 5.85 -5.29
C GLU A 330 -22.48 6.47 -4.45
N VAL A 331 -21.95 7.65 -4.82
CA VAL A 331 -20.75 8.27 -4.21
C VAL A 331 -20.82 8.48 -2.69
N ASN A 332 -22.03 8.51 -2.13
CA ASN A 332 -22.31 8.67 -0.70
C ASN A 332 -22.92 7.42 -0.04
N LYS A 333 -23.16 6.36 -0.79
CA LYS A 333 -23.97 5.20 -0.37
C LYS A 333 -23.26 3.86 -0.46
N GLY A 334 -22.24 3.72 -1.33
CA GLY A 334 -21.47 2.50 -1.49
C GLY A 334 -20.08 2.76 -2.08
N ASP A 335 -19.28 1.69 -2.18
CA ASP A 335 -17.94 1.75 -2.77
C ASP A 335 -18.01 1.69 -4.31
N THR A 336 -17.19 2.50 -4.98
CA THR A 336 -17.06 2.50 -6.45
C THR A 336 -15.75 1.82 -6.89
N PRO A 337 -15.65 1.31 -8.14
CA PRO A 337 -14.45 0.64 -8.62
C PRO A 337 -13.17 1.44 -8.41
N CYS A 338 -12.16 0.82 -7.78
CA CYS A 338 -10.84 1.43 -7.60
C CYS A 338 -9.96 1.29 -8.86
N LEU A 339 -9.92 0.10 -9.48
CA LEU A 339 -9.45 -0.07 -10.85
C LEU A 339 -10.44 0.66 -11.76
N VAL A 340 -9.97 1.55 -12.64
CA VAL A 340 -10.77 2.37 -13.56
C VAL A 340 -10.73 1.82 -14.98
N MET A 341 -9.54 1.45 -15.44
CA MET A 341 -9.33 0.93 -16.78
C MET A 341 -8.06 0.10 -16.89
N VAL A 342 -8.01 -0.76 -17.89
CA VAL A 342 -6.82 -1.48 -18.35
C VAL A 342 -6.60 -1.23 -19.85
N LEU A 343 -5.35 -1.19 -20.28
CA LEU A 343 -4.95 -0.98 -21.67
C LEU A 343 -3.96 -2.06 -22.09
N GLY A 344 -4.08 -2.49 -23.35
CA GLY A 344 -3.13 -3.38 -24.00
C GLY A 344 -2.42 -2.69 -25.16
N SER A 345 -1.14 -3.01 -25.38
CA SER A 345 -0.39 -2.54 -26.53
C SER A 345 0.71 -3.52 -26.91
N VAL A 346 1.08 -3.56 -28.19
CA VAL A 346 2.20 -4.37 -28.68
C VAL A 346 3.39 -3.48 -28.98
N GLN A 347 4.56 -3.86 -28.48
CA GLN A 347 5.84 -3.25 -28.82
C GLN A 347 6.92 -4.34 -28.76
N ASP A 348 7.88 -4.31 -29.68
CA ASP A 348 9.00 -5.27 -29.76
C ASP A 348 8.55 -6.75 -29.66
N ASN A 349 7.45 -7.07 -30.36
CA ASN A 349 6.80 -8.38 -30.37
C ASN A 349 6.40 -8.92 -28.97
N LYS A 350 6.08 -8.00 -28.05
CA LYS A 350 5.61 -8.28 -26.69
C LYS A 350 4.30 -7.54 -26.40
N PHE A 351 3.40 -8.18 -25.65
CA PHE A 351 2.16 -7.61 -25.16
C PHE A 351 2.38 -6.87 -23.83
N PHE A 352 2.33 -5.54 -23.86
CA PHE A 352 2.36 -4.67 -22.70
C PHE A 352 0.95 -4.47 -22.15
N PHE A 353 0.85 -4.35 -20.83
CA PHE A 353 -0.42 -4.18 -20.15
C PHE A 353 -0.30 -3.09 -19.08
N THR A 354 -1.26 -2.17 -19.07
CA THR A 354 -1.29 -1.06 -18.11
C THR A 354 -2.63 -1.05 -17.39
N ALA A 355 -2.63 -0.93 -16.07
CA ALA A 355 -3.83 -0.80 -15.25
C ALA A 355 -3.83 0.53 -14.51
N HIS A 356 -4.93 1.27 -14.59
CA HIS A 356 -5.11 2.55 -13.91
C HIS A 356 -6.05 2.40 -12.72
N PHE A 357 -5.59 2.83 -11.55
CA PHE A 357 -6.36 2.88 -10.32
C PHE A 357 -6.56 4.34 -9.88
N ARG A 358 -7.79 4.71 -9.51
CA ARG A 358 -8.05 6.04 -8.91
C ARG A 358 -7.58 6.13 -7.46
N SER A 359 -7.57 5.00 -6.75
CA SER A 359 -7.16 4.89 -5.35
C SER A 359 -6.89 3.42 -5.03
N GLN A 360 -5.88 3.13 -4.21
CA GLN A 360 -5.55 1.75 -3.86
C GLN A 360 -4.83 1.67 -2.51
N ASP A 361 -5.32 0.77 -1.65
CA ASP A 361 -4.60 0.33 -0.46
C ASP A 361 -3.35 -0.46 -0.89
N MET A 362 -2.20 0.10 -0.54
CA MET A 362 -0.90 -0.41 -0.95
C MET A 362 -0.40 -1.56 -0.09
N VAL A 363 -0.95 -1.79 1.11
CA VAL A 363 -0.51 -2.87 2.00
C VAL A 363 -1.25 -4.15 1.65
N HIS A 364 -2.58 -4.16 1.74
CA HIS A 364 -3.35 -5.41 1.57
C HIS A 364 -3.90 -5.58 0.16
N GLY A 365 -4.25 -4.48 -0.50
CA GLY A 365 -4.93 -4.49 -1.80
C GLY A 365 -3.99 -4.66 -3.00
N TRP A 366 -2.95 -3.84 -3.09
CA TRP A 366 -2.06 -3.77 -4.25
C TRP A 366 -1.48 -5.12 -4.70
N PRO A 367 -0.83 -5.92 -3.83
CA PRO A 367 -0.15 -7.13 -4.29
C PRO A 367 -1.12 -8.16 -4.91
N ARG A 368 -2.33 -8.32 -4.35
CA ARG A 368 -3.36 -9.22 -4.90
C ARG A 368 -3.86 -8.75 -6.27
N ASN A 369 -4.15 -7.45 -6.40
CA ASN A 369 -4.55 -6.85 -7.67
C ASN A 369 -3.48 -7.06 -8.74
N THR A 370 -2.21 -6.82 -8.41
CA THR A 370 -1.10 -6.91 -9.36
C THR A 370 -0.89 -8.35 -9.85
N PHE A 371 -0.89 -9.34 -8.96
CA PHE A 371 -0.80 -10.75 -9.39
C PHE A 371 -1.97 -11.15 -10.29
N ALA A 372 -3.20 -10.74 -9.94
CA ALA A 372 -4.38 -11.07 -10.72
C ALA A 372 -4.41 -10.37 -12.10
N LEU A 373 -3.97 -9.11 -12.17
CA LEU A 373 -3.80 -8.39 -13.43
C LEU A 373 -2.66 -8.93 -14.28
N ARG A 374 -1.57 -9.40 -13.68
CA ARG A 374 -0.49 -10.09 -14.38
C ARG A 374 -0.98 -11.39 -15.00
N LYS A 375 -1.84 -12.14 -14.29
CA LYS A 375 -2.49 -13.34 -14.85
C LYS A 375 -3.48 -13.02 -15.97
N LEU A 376 -4.23 -11.93 -15.84
CA LEU A 376 -5.10 -11.42 -16.93
C LEU A 376 -4.27 -11.02 -18.17
N GLN A 377 -3.14 -10.35 -17.99
CA GLN A 377 -2.22 -10.01 -19.08
C GLN A 377 -1.79 -11.26 -19.84
N LYS A 378 -1.40 -12.32 -19.12
CA LYS A 378 -1.03 -13.61 -19.73
C LYS A 378 -2.17 -14.22 -20.52
N ASP A 379 -3.37 -14.27 -19.92
CA ASP A 379 -4.58 -14.80 -20.58
C ASP A 379 -4.90 -14.05 -21.90
N ILE A 380 -4.66 -12.74 -21.95
CA ILE A 380 -4.80 -11.95 -23.19
C ILE A 380 -3.66 -12.26 -24.17
N ALA A 381 -2.41 -12.25 -23.72
CA ALA A 381 -1.23 -12.48 -24.55
C ALA A 381 -1.22 -13.90 -25.19
N ASP A 382 -1.54 -14.92 -24.41
CA ASP A 382 -1.64 -16.32 -24.84
C ASP A 382 -2.69 -16.50 -25.93
N SER A 383 -3.79 -15.72 -25.89
CA SER A 383 -4.85 -15.80 -26.90
C SER A 383 -4.35 -15.49 -28.32
N ALA A 384 -3.24 -14.76 -28.45
CA ALA A 384 -2.60 -14.44 -29.72
C ALA A 384 -1.18 -15.05 -29.84
N GLY A 385 -0.79 -15.96 -28.93
CA GLY A 385 0.54 -16.59 -28.93
C GLY A 385 1.70 -15.61 -28.70
N MET A 386 1.47 -14.50 -28.00
CA MET A 386 2.45 -13.43 -27.84
C MET A 386 3.18 -13.49 -26.50
N LYS A 387 4.46 -13.09 -26.50
CA LYS A 387 5.24 -12.94 -25.27
C LYS A 387 4.71 -11.77 -24.45
N MET A 388 4.77 -11.84 -23.13
CA MET A 388 4.42 -10.70 -22.29
C MET A 388 5.55 -9.67 -22.24
N GLY A 389 5.19 -8.39 -22.31
CA GLY A 389 6.02 -7.28 -21.85
C GLY A 389 5.78 -6.99 -20.36
N PRO A 390 6.38 -5.93 -19.83
CA PRO A 390 6.10 -5.43 -18.49
C PRO A 390 4.61 -5.15 -18.22
N LEU A 391 4.20 -5.37 -16.97
CA LEU A 391 2.94 -4.88 -16.41
C LEU A 391 3.18 -3.52 -15.76
N THR A 392 2.37 -2.51 -16.09
CA THR A 392 2.42 -1.19 -15.46
C THR A 392 1.16 -0.93 -14.65
N MET A 393 1.32 -0.55 -13.39
CA MET A 393 0.26 -0.16 -12.47
C MET A 393 0.38 1.34 -12.21
N ILE A 394 -0.61 2.14 -12.62
CA ILE A 394 -0.64 3.58 -12.38
C ILE A 394 -1.74 3.87 -11.37
N THR A 395 -1.36 4.27 -10.16
CA THR A 395 -2.30 4.56 -9.09
C THR A 395 -2.30 6.04 -8.75
N HIS A 396 -3.44 6.70 -8.98
CA HIS A 396 -3.60 8.12 -8.70
C HIS A 396 -3.49 8.44 -7.20
N SER A 397 -4.17 7.69 -6.33
CA SER A 397 -4.07 7.82 -4.86
C SER A 397 -3.53 6.52 -4.27
N ALA A 398 -2.20 6.43 -4.19
CA ALA A 398 -1.49 5.31 -3.59
C ALA A 398 -1.37 5.55 -2.09
N HIS A 399 -2.03 4.73 -1.26
CA HIS A 399 -2.09 5.04 0.17
C HIS A 399 -1.87 3.84 1.09
N MET A 400 -1.40 4.16 2.28
CA MET A 400 -1.20 3.24 3.41
C MET A 400 -1.89 3.83 4.63
N TYR A 401 -2.74 3.04 5.28
CA TYR A 401 -3.45 3.45 6.49
C TYR A 401 -2.52 3.47 7.70
N ALA A 402 -2.77 4.38 8.65
CA ALA A 402 -1.93 4.50 9.84
C ALA A 402 -1.89 3.22 10.69
N ASP A 403 -2.99 2.46 10.71
CA ASP A 403 -3.08 1.18 11.41
C ASP A 403 -2.07 0.13 10.88
N ASP A 404 -1.52 0.32 9.67
CA ASP A 404 -0.52 -0.57 9.05
C ASP A 404 0.91 -0.02 9.11
N PHE A 405 1.16 1.17 9.66
CA PHE A 405 2.50 1.78 9.65
C PHE A 405 3.54 0.93 10.39
N GLY A 406 3.20 0.43 11.59
CA GLY A 406 4.12 -0.43 12.35
C GLY A 406 4.41 -1.76 11.65
N LEU A 407 3.38 -2.36 11.03
CA LEU A 407 3.53 -3.56 10.21
C LEU A 407 4.51 -3.33 9.06
N VAL A 408 4.38 -2.22 8.35
CA VAL A 408 5.23 -1.90 7.20
C VAL A 408 6.64 -1.55 7.62
N ASP A 409 6.84 -0.84 8.74
CA ASP A 409 8.18 -0.57 9.27
C ASP A 409 8.94 -1.87 9.57
N ASN A 410 8.29 -2.83 10.24
CA ASN A 410 8.88 -4.13 10.53
C ASN A 410 9.17 -4.91 9.24
N LEU A 411 8.22 -4.94 8.31
CA LEU A 411 8.36 -5.62 7.01
C LEU A 411 9.57 -5.08 6.23
N LEU A 412 9.71 -3.76 6.15
CA LEU A 412 10.81 -3.12 5.45
C LEU A 412 12.15 -3.40 6.15
N MET A 413 12.21 -3.27 7.48
CA MET A 413 13.41 -3.55 8.26
C MET A 413 13.88 -5.01 8.12
N GLU A 414 12.94 -5.96 8.08
CA GLU A 414 13.27 -7.39 8.02
C GLU A 414 13.65 -7.87 6.62
N HIS A 415 13.05 -7.29 5.55
CA HIS A 415 13.11 -7.87 4.21
C HIS A 415 13.62 -6.94 3.10
N TYR A 416 13.49 -5.61 3.22
CA TYR A 416 13.76 -4.69 2.10
C TYR A 416 15.18 -4.84 1.54
N GLU A 417 16.20 -4.68 2.38
CA GLU A 417 17.61 -4.74 1.96
C GLU A 417 18.00 -6.14 1.44
N LYS A 418 17.45 -7.20 2.03
CA LYS A 418 17.69 -8.58 1.60
C LYS A 418 17.17 -8.83 0.19
N GLU A 419 16.01 -8.27 -0.14
CA GLU A 419 15.35 -8.43 -1.44
C GLU A 419 15.99 -7.63 -2.56
N LEU A 420 16.77 -6.59 -2.24
CA LEU A 420 17.60 -5.86 -3.21
C LEU A 420 18.60 -6.79 -3.90
N GLY A 421 19.13 -7.78 -3.17
CA GLY A 421 20.00 -8.82 -3.74
C GLY A 421 21.35 -8.33 -4.24
N TYR A 422 21.80 -7.15 -3.78
CA TYR A 422 23.09 -6.59 -4.14
C TYR A 422 24.24 -7.28 -3.41
N THR A 423 25.40 -7.32 -4.07
CA THR A 423 26.65 -7.80 -3.46
C THR A 423 27.52 -6.60 -3.07
N PRO A 424 28.56 -6.77 -2.23
CA PRO A 424 29.53 -5.70 -1.98
C PRO A 424 30.26 -5.23 -3.25
N ALA A 425 30.34 -6.07 -4.28
CA ALA A 425 30.98 -5.72 -5.55
C ALA A 425 30.05 -4.95 -6.49
N VAL A 426 28.76 -5.30 -6.52
CA VAL A 426 27.76 -4.71 -7.42
C VAL A 426 26.53 -4.32 -6.61
N HIS A 427 26.34 -3.01 -6.45
CA HIS A 427 25.28 -2.40 -5.63
C HIS A 427 24.31 -1.54 -6.43
N PHE A 428 23.98 -1.98 -7.65
CA PHE A 428 22.97 -1.37 -8.50
C PHE A 428 22.33 -2.43 -9.40
N GLY A 429 21.11 -2.17 -9.85
CA GLY A 429 20.40 -3.04 -10.79
C GLY A 429 20.85 -2.80 -12.23
N PHE A 430 20.40 -3.68 -13.13
CA PHE A 430 20.60 -3.49 -14.56
C PHE A 430 19.94 -2.19 -15.05
N ASP A 431 20.72 -1.32 -15.71
CA ASP A 431 20.18 -0.10 -16.31
C ASP A 431 19.62 -0.40 -17.71
N PRO A 432 18.31 -0.20 -17.94
CA PRO A 432 17.71 -0.46 -19.24
C PRO A 432 18.20 0.45 -20.37
N ARG A 433 18.92 1.54 -20.05
CA ARG A 433 19.53 2.44 -21.05
C ARG A 433 20.91 1.95 -21.52
N GLY A 434 21.48 0.95 -20.88
CA GLY A 434 22.74 0.32 -21.27
C GLY A 434 23.84 0.39 -20.23
N ASN A 435 25.02 -0.11 -20.59
CA ASN A 435 26.20 -0.18 -19.73
C ASN A 435 27.30 0.76 -20.24
N VAL A 436 28.13 1.26 -19.33
CA VAL A 436 29.23 2.18 -19.67
C VAL A 436 30.58 1.52 -19.40
N ILE A 437 31.41 1.44 -20.44
CA ILE A 437 32.81 1.07 -20.32
C ILE A 437 33.65 2.34 -20.24
N VAL A 438 34.52 2.42 -19.23
CA VAL A 438 35.47 3.52 -19.05
C VAL A 438 36.85 3.04 -19.46
N GLU A 439 37.59 3.90 -20.18
CA GLU A 439 38.93 3.62 -20.69
C GLU A 439 39.83 4.84 -20.54
N VAL A 440 41.14 4.63 -20.45
CA VAL A 440 42.16 5.68 -20.60
C VAL A 440 42.84 5.48 -21.95
N ILE A 441 42.64 6.43 -22.86
CA ILE A 441 43.14 6.39 -24.24
C ILE A 441 44.23 7.44 -24.46
N LYS A 442 45.00 7.32 -25.55
CA LYS A 442 45.84 8.43 -26.00
C LYS A 442 44.98 9.50 -26.66
N GLU A 443 45.36 10.77 -26.53
CA GLU A 443 44.64 11.87 -27.17
C GLU A 443 44.60 11.73 -28.70
N SER A 444 45.61 11.12 -29.32
CA SER A 444 45.62 10.80 -30.75
C SER A 444 44.57 9.77 -31.18
N GLU A 445 44.03 8.99 -30.25
CA GLU A 445 43.02 7.95 -30.49
C GLU A 445 41.59 8.48 -30.26
N ALA A 446 41.46 9.75 -29.86
CA ALA A 446 40.19 10.37 -29.52
C ALA A 446 39.30 10.59 -30.74
N TYR A 447 38.03 10.23 -30.63
CA TYR A 447 37.08 10.27 -31.74
C TYR A 447 36.23 11.55 -31.72
N VAL A 448 35.72 11.94 -30.55
CA VAL A 448 34.80 13.09 -30.39
C VAL A 448 35.47 14.31 -29.76
N TRP A 449 36.57 14.09 -29.03
CA TRP A 449 37.27 15.13 -28.29
C TRP A 449 37.71 16.34 -29.13
N PRO A 450 38.31 16.21 -30.33
CA PRO A 450 38.82 17.38 -31.07
C PRO A 450 37.72 18.40 -31.41
N ALA A 451 36.54 17.91 -31.81
CA ALA A 451 35.39 18.75 -32.11
C ALA A 451 34.80 19.39 -30.84
N PHE A 452 34.70 18.62 -29.75
CA PHE A 452 34.23 19.11 -28.45
C PHE A 452 35.16 20.22 -27.90
N ALA A 453 36.46 19.95 -27.85
CA ALA A 453 37.47 20.90 -27.38
C ALA A 453 37.47 22.19 -28.20
N GLN A 454 37.32 22.12 -29.53
CA GLN A 454 37.26 23.30 -30.39
C GLN A 454 36.00 24.14 -30.14
N LYS A 455 34.83 23.50 -29.95
CA LYS A 455 33.56 24.18 -29.67
C LYS A 455 33.59 24.98 -28.37
N TYR A 456 34.18 24.41 -27.31
CA TYR A 456 34.20 25.01 -25.98
C TYR A 456 35.46 25.84 -25.67
N LYS A 457 36.29 26.15 -26.68
CA LYS A 457 37.31 27.21 -26.57
C LYS A 457 36.70 28.60 -26.39
N THR A 458 35.55 28.83 -27.02
CA THR A 458 34.89 30.15 -27.08
C THR A 458 33.52 30.16 -26.42
N GLN A 459 33.00 29.00 -26.02
CA GLN A 459 31.70 28.84 -25.37
C GLN A 459 31.89 28.23 -23.98
N SER A 460 31.06 28.63 -23.02
CA SER A 460 30.99 27.96 -21.73
C SER A 460 30.56 26.51 -21.91
N ILE A 461 31.15 25.59 -21.14
CA ILE A 461 30.61 24.23 -21.02
C ILE A 461 29.22 24.36 -20.38
N PRO A 462 28.15 23.85 -21.00
CA PRO A 462 26.80 23.88 -20.42
C PRO A 462 26.83 23.30 -19.01
N TYR A 463 26.11 23.92 -18.07
CA TYR A 463 25.94 23.43 -16.69
C TYR A 463 27.21 23.26 -15.83
N ALA A 464 28.39 23.63 -16.33
CA ALA A 464 29.59 23.73 -15.50
C ALA A 464 29.40 24.84 -14.45
N VAL A 465 29.24 24.49 -13.18
CA VAL A 465 29.17 25.47 -12.09
C VAL A 465 30.47 26.28 -12.10
N ALA A 466 30.33 27.59 -12.31
CA ALA A 466 31.37 28.52 -12.73
C ALA A 466 32.55 28.75 -11.75
N LYS A 467 32.84 27.84 -10.80
CA LYS A 467 33.79 28.13 -9.71
C LYS A 467 34.86 27.10 -9.35
N THR A 468 35.02 26.00 -10.07
CA THR A 468 36.12 25.06 -9.75
C THR A 468 36.58 24.27 -10.97
N LEU A 469 37.31 24.92 -11.86
CA LEU A 469 38.38 24.23 -12.59
C LEU A 469 39.70 24.72 -11.98
N PRO A 470 40.21 24.10 -10.89
CA PRO A 470 41.61 24.25 -10.58
C PRO A 470 42.37 23.78 -11.83
N THR A 471 43.22 24.66 -12.36
CA THR A 471 44.02 24.52 -13.58
C THR A 471 44.05 23.09 -14.14
N MET A 472 43.41 22.91 -15.30
CA MET A 472 43.44 21.72 -16.14
C MET A 472 44.75 20.92 -15.98
N PRO A 473 44.72 19.58 -15.86
CA PRO A 473 45.92 18.78 -15.99
C PRO A 473 46.66 19.20 -17.26
N LYS A 474 47.88 19.74 -17.12
CA LYS A 474 48.71 20.15 -18.27
C LYS A 474 48.99 18.91 -19.12
N ASN A 475 48.55 18.97 -20.38
CA ASN A 475 48.83 18.06 -21.50
C ASN A 475 49.48 16.72 -21.12
N THR A 476 48.69 15.80 -20.58
CA THR A 476 49.16 14.43 -20.27
C THR A 476 49.21 13.54 -21.51
N GLY A 477 48.67 14.00 -22.65
CA GLY A 477 48.51 13.23 -23.88
C GLY A 477 47.54 12.05 -23.76
N ARG A 478 46.79 11.97 -22.65
CA ARG A 478 45.82 10.92 -22.36
C ARG A 478 44.46 11.52 -22.02
N LEU A 479 43.40 10.82 -22.43
CA LEU A 479 42.01 11.18 -22.16
C LEU A 479 41.27 10.02 -21.49
N ILE A 480 40.19 10.35 -20.81
CA ILE A 480 39.19 9.41 -20.34
C ILE A 480 38.15 9.27 -21.45
N ARG A 481 37.84 8.03 -21.83
CA ARG A 481 36.73 7.69 -22.72
C ARG A 481 35.69 6.91 -21.93
N ALA A 482 34.42 7.31 -22.02
CA ALA A 482 33.30 6.51 -21.59
C ALA A 482 32.46 6.13 -22.82
N THR A 483 32.20 4.85 -23.01
CA THR A 483 31.42 4.33 -24.12
C THR A 483 30.15 3.68 -23.58
N LEU A 484 28.99 4.23 -23.97
CA LEU A 484 27.68 3.65 -23.68
C LEU A 484 27.36 2.59 -24.73
N PHE A 485 27.06 1.38 -24.27
CA PHE A 485 26.64 0.25 -25.09
C PHE A 485 25.16 -0.05 -24.87
N GLU A 486 24.50 -0.59 -25.91
CA GLU A 486 23.17 -1.16 -25.74
C GLU A 486 23.15 -2.25 -24.66
N PRO A 487 22.00 -2.44 -23.99
CA PRO A 487 21.71 -3.64 -23.21
C PRO A 487 22.21 -4.95 -23.83
N ASP A 488 22.49 -5.95 -22.99
CA ASP A 488 22.85 -7.32 -23.41
C ASP A 488 24.08 -7.40 -24.33
N SER A 489 25.10 -6.57 -24.06
CA SER A 489 26.35 -6.49 -24.85
C SER A 489 26.13 -6.10 -26.31
N GLY A 490 25.09 -5.30 -26.57
CA GLY A 490 24.85 -4.73 -27.89
C GLY A 490 25.89 -3.69 -28.31
N PRO A 491 25.73 -3.08 -29.49
CA PRO A 491 26.71 -2.16 -30.08
C PRO A 491 26.92 -0.89 -29.23
N ALA A 492 28.06 -0.22 -29.47
CA ALA A 492 28.32 1.11 -28.91
C ALA A 492 27.33 2.13 -29.49
N ILE A 493 26.60 2.81 -28.60
CA ILE A 493 25.62 3.84 -28.94
C ILE A 493 26.28 5.22 -28.96
N LYS A 494 27.12 5.50 -27.96
CA LYS A 494 27.64 6.85 -27.73
C LYS A 494 28.98 6.83 -27.02
N ILE A 495 29.85 7.76 -27.43
CA ILE A 495 31.18 7.97 -26.86
C ILE A 495 31.24 9.35 -26.22
N PHE A 496 31.81 9.41 -25.04
CA PHE A 496 32.10 10.62 -24.28
C PHE A 496 33.59 10.65 -24.00
N GLU A 497 34.25 11.80 -24.23
CA GLU A 497 35.69 11.93 -24.03
C GLU A 497 36.01 13.22 -23.29
N GLY A 498 36.99 13.16 -22.41
CA GLY A 498 37.37 14.28 -21.56
C GLY A 498 38.76 14.12 -20.98
N ARG A 499 39.35 15.23 -20.54
CA ARG A 499 40.63 15.27 -19.82
C ARG A 499 40.45 14.95 -18.34
N THR A 500 39.26 15.21 -17.81
CA THR A 500 38.91 15.00 -16.40
C THR A 500 37.65 14.16 -16.28
N ALA A 501 37.48 13.52 -15.13
CA ALA A 501 36.29 12.76 -14.77
C ALA A 501 35.04 13.64 -14.88
N GLN A 502 35.15 14.88 -14.41
CA GLN A 502 34.07 15.85 -14.40
C GLN A 502 33.60 16.24 -15.82
N GLU A 503 34.53 16.42 -16.77
CA GLU A 503 34.17 16.71 -18.17
C GLU A 503 33.36 15.57 -18.80
N VAL A 504 33.74 14.32 -18.53
CA VAL A 504 33.02 13.15 -19.06
C VAL A 504 31.69 12.96 -18.33
N ALA A 505 31.67 13.11 -17.00
CA ALA A 505 30.47 12.96 -16.19
C ALA A 505 29.36 13.91 -16.64
N TRP A 506 29.67 15.19 -16.88
CA TRP A 506 28.69 16.17 -17.36
C TRP A 506 28.12 15.83 -18.74
N GLN A 507 28.94 15.33 -19.66
CA GLN A 507 28.44 14.90 -20.97
C GLN A 507 27.41 13.77 -20.86
N ILE A 508 27.52 12.93 -19.83
CA ILE A 508 26.59 11.84 -19.52
C ILE A 508 25.34 12.38 -18.81
N THR A 509 25.51 13.19 -17.77
CA THR A 509 24.42 13.63 -16.88
C THR A 509 23.53 14.70 -17.50
N ASP A 510 24.08 15.63 -18.30
CA ASP A 510 23.31 16.78 -18.83
C ASP A 510 22.21 16.38 -19.82
N TRP A 511 22.25 15.13 -20.28
CA TRP A 511 21.32 14.55 -21.26
C TRP A 511 20.61 13.30 -20.71
N ASP A 512 20.75 13.01 -19.41
CA ASP A 512 20.12 11.88 -18.74
C ASP A 512 20.34 10.53 -19.45
N TYR A 513 21.56 10.23 -19.93
CA TYR A 513 21.82 8.97 -20.65
C TYR A 513 21.67 7.71 -19.80
N ILE A 514 21.78 7.83 -18.48
CA ILE A 514 21.72 6.73 -17.51
C ILE A 514 20.49 6.93 -16.63
N LEU A 515 19.76 5.85 -16.37
CA LEU A 515 18.52 5.88 -15.59
C LEU A 515 18.78 5.64 -14.11
N GLU A 516 19.62 4.65 -13.80
CA GLU A 516 19.77 4.12 -12.46
C GLU A 516 20.79 4.92 -11.64
N PRO A 517 20.40 5.54 -10.50
CA PRO A 517 21.32 6.35 -9.69
C PRO A 517 22.55 5.58 -9.22
N GLY A 518 22.39 4.31 -8.84
CA GLY A 518 23.50 3.46 -8.40
C GLY A 518 24.51 3.19 -9.52
N HIS A 519 24.03 2.97 -10.76
CA HIS A 519 24.90 2.82 -11.93
C HIS A 519 25.64 4.13 -12.23
N MET A 520 24.96 5.28 -12.14
CA MET A 520 25.59 6.60 -12.29
C MET A 520 26.69 6.84 -11.24
N MET A 521 26.45 6.44 -9.98
CA MET A 521 27.46 6.54 -8.92
C MET A 521 28.70 5.69 -9.24
N TYR A 522 28.50 4.45 -9.69
CA TYR A 522 29.59 3.58 -10.13
C TYR A 522 30.39 4.20 -11.28
N ILE A 523 29.72 4.70 -12.32
CA ILE A 523 30.38 5.40 -13.44
C ILE A 523 31.21 6.57 -12.92
N GLY A 524 30.66 7.38 -12.02
CA GLY A 524 31.39 8.51 -11.43
C GLY A 524 32.67 8.11 -10.69
N LEU A 525 32.64 6.99 -9.95
CA LEU A 525 33.82 6.45 -9.27
C LEU A 525 34.88 5.99 -10.28
N GLU A 526 34.48 5.29 -11.34
CA GLU A 526 35.38 4.83 -12.39
C GLU A 526 36.02 5.97 -13.17
N LEU A 527 35.25 7.02 -13.48
CA LEU A 527 35.77 8.23 -14.10
C LEU A 527 36.82 8.91 -13.21
N GLN A 528 36.55 9.05 -11.91
CA GLN A 528 37.49 9.64 -10.96
C GLN A 528 38.78 8.82 -10.84
N LYS A 529 38.65 7.49 -10.79
CA LYS A 529 39.79 6.55 -10.77
C LYS A 529 40.63 6.65 -12.04
N ALA A 530 39.99 6.78 -13.21
CA ALA A 530 40.69 6.99 -14.48
C ALA A 530 41.48 8.31 -14.49
N GLU A 531 40.90 9.41 -13.98
CA GLU A 531 41.61 10.68 -13.83
C GLU A 531 42.83 10.57 -12.91
N GLU A 532 42.69 9.90 -11.77
CA GLU A 532 43.79 9.68 -10.83
C GLU A 532 44.92 8.84 -11.43
N ALA A 533 44.58 7.80 -12.21
CA ALA A 533 45.57 7.02 -12.95
C ALA A 533 46.32 7.87 -13.99
N ILE A 534 45.61 8.78 -14.69
CA ILE A 534 46.23 9.74 -15.61
C ILE A 534 47.22 10.64 -14.87
N ARG A 535 46.81 11.22 -13.73
CA ARG A 535 47.62 12.14 -12.91
C ARG A 535 48.84 11.45 -12.28
N ALA A 536 48.68 10.21 -11.83
CA ALA A 536 49.73 9.44 -11.18
C ALA A 536 50.68 8.73 -12.17
N GLY A 537 50.41 8.81 -13.48
CA GLY A 537 51.22 8.08 -14.47
C GLY A 537 51.02 6.55 -14.44
N ARG A 538 49.91 6.06 -13.89
CA ARG A 538 49.61 4.63 -13.72
C ARG A 538 48.71 4.10 -14.85
N SER A 539 48.61 2.78 -14.94
CA SER A 539 47.60 2.10 -15.76
C SER A 539 46.25 2.13 -15.06
N TYR A 540 45.18 2.22 -15.84
CA TYR A 540 43.80 2.14 -15.38
C TYR A 540 43.18 0.81 -15.80
N THR A 541 42.34 0.26 -14.94
CA THR A 541 41.48 -0.89 -15.24
C THR A 541 40.16 -0.66 -14.51
N GLN A 542 39.05 -0.80 -15.23
CA GLN A 542 37.72 -0.63 -14.70
C GLN A 542 37.41 -1.76 -13.70
N ASP A 543 36.82 -1.43 -12.55
CA ASP A 543 36.39 -2.47 -11.60
C ASP A 543 35.20 -3.26 -12.13
N PRO A 544 35.02 -4.54 -11.76
CA PRO A 544 33.86 -5.32 -12.18
C PRO A 544 32.53 -4.66 -11.77
N ALA A 545 31.54 -4.73 -12.66
CA ALA A 545 30.17 -4.23 -12.49
C ALA A 545 29.14 -5.30 -12.84
#